data_AF-Q1YYK9-F1
#
_entry.id   AF-Q1YYK9-F1
#
_cell.length_a   1.000
_cell.length_b   1.000
_cell.length_c   1.000
_cell.angle_alpha   90.00
_cell.angle_beta   90.00
_cell.angle_gamma   90.00
#
_symmetry.space_group_name_H-M   'P 1'
#
loop_
_entity.id
_entity.type
_entity.pdbx_description
1 polymer ?
#
loop_
_entity_poly.entity_id
_entity_poly.type
_entity_poly.pdbx_seq_one_letter_code
_entity_poly.pdbx_strand_id
1 'polypeptide(L)'
;MKKIVIVLEANEDKNKDETGFRKDTSPIIKAVKKIGLDCKAIHFTVSDKDNIFEFMKNNCSAYISRINPGKLVTGEESYFHFLDALIAEGVVGIEPPSTLLALGSKSSLCKLVGTGLVPDDMRTYKDKAELIEDFNIENLYSDRVFKQNRGSSGKGIWRVGLVDNATSEIRVTDAQNNHTQNISVNDFINNYISFESGDVIDMPFLPGINEGEYRVLLVGNTPCYVIHKKSTSGKFNFSTTLHSGSEYIYEDISKHPDLIDLVIVNINIILDKLNDSRPAPLLWSIDFIRNTVNGEYFISEINCNCLGFTSLLDSEIPGMMADMILDRISDAYHGDFK
;
A
#
# COMPACT_ATOMS: atom_id res chain seq x y z
N MET A 1 -29.36 -3.22 19.35
CA MET A 1 -28.60 -2.96 18.11
C MET A 1 -27.18 -2.62 18.47
N LYS A 2 -26.20 -3.32 17.89
CA LYS A 2 -24.81 -2.86 17.88
C LYS A 2 -24.80 -1.51 17.16
N LYS A 3 -24.17 -0.47 17.73
CA LYS A 3 -24.18 0.90 17.16
C LYS A 3 -22.81 1.56 17.05
N ILE A 4 -21.76 0.86 17.50
CA ILE A 4 -20.43 1.43 17.62
C ILE A 4 -19.58 0.96 16.44
N VAL A 5 -18.95 1.91 15.76
CA VAL A 5 -17.84 1.68 14.84
C VAL A 5 -16.53 1.77 15.61
N ILE A 6 -15.68 0.77 15.53
CA ILE A 6 -14.38 0.76 16.21
C ILE A 6 -13.24 0.98 15.24
N VAL A 7 -12.40 1.96 15.51
CA VAL A 7 -11.10 2.11 14.85
C VAL A 7 -10.06 1.29 15.63
N LEU A 8 -9.48 0.28 15.00
CA LEU A 8 -8.41 -0.54 15.60
C LEU A 8 -7.05 0.07 15.25
N GLU A 9 -6.25 0.36 16.26
CA GLU A 9 -4.88 0.87 16.10
C GLU A 9 -3.86 0.03 16.87
N ALA A 10 -2.59 0.11 16.50
CA ALA A 10 -1.50 -0.54 17.23
C ALA A 10 -0.75 0.48 18.11
N ASN A 11 -0.17 0.01 19.22
CA ASN A 11 0.64 0.87 20.07
C ASN A 11 1.92 1.32 19.35
N GLU A 12 2.39 0.50 18.42
CA GLU A 12 3.62 0.64 17.65
C GLU A 12 3.47 1.58 16.43
N ASP A 13 2.25 2.09 16.18
CA ASP A 13 2.02 2.99 15.06
C ASP A 13 2.69 4.36 15.25
N LYS A 14 3.13 4.95 14.13
CA LYS A 14 3.75 6.29 14.09
C LYS A 14 2.68 7.39 14.02
N ASN A 15 3.10 8.65 14.15
CA ASN A 15 2.27 9.85 13.94
C ASN A 15 1.10 10.00 14.93
N LYS A 16 1.35 9.69 16.20
CA LYS A 16 0.37 9.82 17.28
C LYS A 16 0.19 11.26 17.74
N ASP A 17 -0.99 11.60 18.22
CA ASP A 17 -1.27 12.81 18.98
C ASP A 17 -1.19 12.55 20.49
N GLU A 18 -1.61 13.52 21.31
CA GLU A 18 -1.60 13.46 22.77
C GLU A 18 -2.51 12.37 23.37
N THR A 19 -3.43 11.82 22.58
CA THR A 19 -4.34 10.74 23.02
C THR A 19 -3.73 9.35 22.86
N GLY A 20 -2.56 9.23 22.23
CA GLY A 20 -1.91 7.95 21.95
C GLY A 20 -2.39 7.27 20.66
N PHE A 21 -3.39 7.84 19.99
CA PHE A 21 -3.86 7.44 18.67
C PHE A 21 -3.25 8.29 17.57
N ARG A 22 -3.33 7.82 16.33
CA ARG A 22 -2.87 8.59 15.17
C ARG A 22 -3.62 9.91 15.02
N LYS A 23 -2.92 10.94 14.56
CA LYS A 23 -3.49 12.28 14.30
C LYS A 23 -4.71 12.27 13.37
N ASP A 24 -4.79 11.30 12.46
CA ASP A 24 -5.90 11.15 11.51
C ASP A 24 -7.12 10.40 12.07
N THR A 25 -7.03 9.81 13.27
CA THR A 25 -8.13 9.05 13.89
C THR A 25 -9.20 9.95 14.49
N SER A 26 -8.82 11.04 15.14
CA SER A 26 -9.78 11.99 15.72
C SER A 26 -10.73 12.58 14.65
N PRO A 27 -10.24 13.03 13.47
CA PRO A 27 -11.12 13.42 12.37
C PRO A 27 -12.07 12.32 11.88
N ILE A 28 -11.60 11.07 11.72
CA ILE A 28 -12.47 9.93 11.34
C ILE A 28 -13.60 9.77 12.35
N ILE A 29 -13.27 9.69 13.65
CA ILE A 29 -14.27 9.53 14.72
C ILE A 29 -15.29 10.67 14.70
N LYS A 30 -14.83 11.92 14.54
CA LYS A 30 -15.72 13.09 14.48
C LYS A 30 -16.65 13.03 13.28
N ALA A 31 -16.17 12.62 12.11
CA ALA A 31 -16.97 12.51 10.90
C ALA A 31 -18.03 11.41 11.02
N VAL A 32 -17.66 10.23 11.53
CA VAL A 32 -18.59 9.11 11.78
C VAL A 32 -19.67 9.50 12.81
N LYS A 33 -19.30 10.25 13.86
CA LYS A 33 -20.27 10.79 14.83
C LYS A 33 -21.23 11.81 14.24
N LYS A 34 -20.73 12.64 13.31
CA LYS A 34 -21.54 13.68 12.65
C LYS A 34 -22.68 13.09 11.82
N ILE A 35 -22.49 11.89 11.26
CA ILE A 35 -23.52 11.17 10.49
C ILE A 35 -24.41 10.27 11.38
N GLY A 36 -24.29 10.36 12.70
CA GLY A 36 -25.21 9.71 13.65
C GLY A 36 -24.78 8.34 14.18
N LEU A 37 -23.56 7.87 13.85
CA LEU A 37 -23.02 6.61 14.36
C LEU A 37 -22.08 6.86 15.55
N ASP A 38 -22.12 6.01 16.57
CA ASP A 38 -21.10 6.11 17.62
C ASP A 38 -19.77 5.54 17.10
N CYS A 39 -18.66 6.15 17.52
CA CYS A 39 -17.34 5.76 17.07
C CYS A 39 -16.27 6.03 18.13
N LYS A 40 -15.35 5.09 18.29
CA LYS A 40 -14.18 5.22 19.16
C LYS A 40 -13.01 4.39 18.65
N ALA A 41 -11.80 4.71 19.12
CA ALA A 41 -10.61 3.93 18.84
C ALA A 41 -10.24 3.00 20.00
N ILE A 42 -9.65 1.85 19.68
CA ILE A 42 -9.10 0.89 20.64
C ILE A 42 -7.71 0.48 20.17
N HIS A 43 -6.76 0.42 21.10
CA HIS A 43 -5.46 -0.19 20.83
C HIS A 43 -5.58 -1.71 20.87
N PHE A 44 -5.37 -2.36 19.72
CA PHE A 44 -5.26 -3.80 19.64
C PHE A 44 -3.91 -4.25 20.20
N THR A 45 -3.93 -5.27 21.05
CA THR A 45 -2.74 -6.01 21.46
C THR A 45 -3.03 -7.49 21.41
N VAL A 46 -2.04 -8.29 21.01
CA VAL A 46 -2.20 -9.75 20.95
C VAL A 46 -2.52 -10.31 22.35
N SER A 47 -1.96 -9.72 23.41
CA SER A 47 -2.21 -10.12 24.80
C SER A 47 -3.63 -9.87 25.28
N ASP A 48 -4.35 -8.89 24.72
CA ASP A 48 -5.71 -8.53 25.14
C ASP A 48 -6.77 -8.89 24.08
N LYS A 49 -6.37 -9.64 23.04
CA LYS A 49 -7.21 -9.91 21.87
C LYS A 49 -8.57 -10.52 22.22
N ASP A 50 -8.63 -11.40 23.22
CA ASP A 50 -9.85 -12.13 23.58
C ASP A 50 -10.85 -11.20 24.27
N ASN A 51 -10.38 -10.30 25.15
CA ASN A 51 -11.23 -9.28 25.78
C ASN A 51 -11.73 -8.26 24.76
N ILE A 52 -10.86 -7.82 23.85
CA ILE A 52 -11.24 -6.91 22.76
C ILE A 52 -12.27 -7.59 21.85
N PHE A 53 -12.07 -8.87 21.53
CA PHE A 53 -13.00 -9.65 20.71
C PHE A 53 -14.38 -9.72 21.35
N GLU A 54 -14.47 -10.13 22.63
CA GLU A 54 -15.74 -10.22 23.35
C GLU A 54 -16.43 -8.85 23.46
N PHE A 55 -15.68 -7.78 23.72
CA PHE A 55 -16.23 -6.43 23.71
C PHE A 55 -16.80 -6.08 22.32
N MET A 56 -16.03 -6.32 21.25
CA MET A 56 -16.43 -5.91 19.91
C MET A 56 -17.58 -6.73 19.36
N LYS A 57 -17.54 -8.05 19.52
CA LYS A 57 -18.61 -8.99 19.17
C LYS A 57 -19.97 -8.54 19.72
N ASN A 58 -20.01 -8.12 20.99
CA ASN A 58 -21.26 -7.77 21.66
C ASN A 58 -21.75 -6.34 21.39
N ASN A 59 -20.86 -5.40 21.03
CA ASN A 59 -21.20 -3.97 21.00
C ASN A 59 -21.07 -3.30 19.62
N CYS A 60 -20.30 -3.87 18.69
CA CYS A 60 -19.83 -3.16 17.50
C CYS A 60 -20.56 -3.59 16.22
N SER A 61 -20.98 -2.61 15.44
CA SER A 61 -21.60 -2.85 14.13
C SER A 61 -20.52 -3.06 13.07
N ALA A 62 -19.39 -2.37 13.20
CA ALA A 62 -18.31 -2.41 12.25
C ALA A 62 -16.95 -2.11 12.89
N TYR A 63 -15.88 -2.47 12.18
CA TYR A 63 -14.53 -2.05 12.51
C TYR A 63 -13.81 -1.42 11.30
N ILE A 64 -12.85 -0.56 11.60
CA ILE A 64 -11.86 -0.01 10.64
C ILE A 64 -10.48 -0.47 11.11
N SER A 65 -9.74 -1.16 10.25
CA SER A 65 -8.38 -1.58 10.55
C SER A 65 -7.40 -0.45 10.21
N ARG A 66 -6.84 0.20 11.22
CA ARG A 66 -5.77 1.19 11.09
C ARG A 66 -4.44 0.66 11.60
N ILE A 67 -4.22 -0.64 11.41
CA ILE A 67 -2.98 -1.32 11.82
C ILE A 67 -2.24 -1.75 10.56
N ASN A 68 -0.94 -1.49 10.51
CA ASN A 68 -0.10 -2.12 9.50
C ASN A 68 0.30 -3.52 10.02
N PRO A 69 -0.23 -4.62 9.46
CA PRO A 69 -0.05 -5.95 10.04
C PRO A 69 1.41 -6.38 10.06
N GLY A 70 2.21 -5.96 9.07
CA GLY A 70 3.65 -6.25 9.01
C GLY A 70 4.49 -5.57 10.09
N LYS A 71 3.90 -4.70 10.92
CA LYS A 71 4.55 -4.11 12.11
C LYS A 71 4.20 -4.82 13.41
N LEU A 72 3.20 -5.69 13.41
CA LEU A 72 2.88 -6.53 14.57
C LEU A 72 3.92 -7.65 14.65
N VAL A 73 4.94 -7.50 15.48
CA VAL A 73 5.98 -8.52 15.67
C VAL A 73 5.31 -9.83 16.10
N THR A 74 5.34 -10.85 15.23
CA THR A 74 4.68 -12.18 15.42
C THR A 74 3.16 -12.17 15.54
N GLY A 75 2.49 -11.02 15.31
CA GLY A 75 1.06 -10.85 15.55
C GLY A 75 0.17 -10.77 14.31
N GLU A 76 0.75 -10.74 13.10
CA GLU A 76 0.04 -10.56 11.84
C GLU A 76 -1.07 -11.60 11.62
N GLU A 77 -0.72 -12.90 11.68
CA GLU A 77 -1.68 -13.99 11.51
C GLU A 77 -2.76 -13.97 12.59
N SER A 78 -2.36 -13.74 13.84
CA SER A 78 -3.30 -13.60 14.96
C SER A 78 -4.26 -12.42 14.78
N TYR A 79 -3.80 -11.33 14.18
CA TYR A 79 -4.63 -10.16 13.90
C TYR A 79 -5.63 -10.44 12.78
N PHE A 80 -5.22 -11.08 11.68
CA PHE A 80 -6.14 -11.44 10.61
C PHE A 80 -7.20 -12.46 11.08
N HIS A 81 -6.80 -13.49 11.84
CA HIS A 81 -7.76 -14.41 12.45
C HIS A 81 -8.75 -13.70 13.39
N PHE A 82 -8.29 -12.71 14.15
CA PHE A 82 -9.16 -11.89 15.00
C PHE A 82 -10.18 -11.11 14.16
N LEU A 83 -9.76 -10.50 13.06
CA LEU A 83 -10.65 -9.75 12.16
C LEU A 83 -11.67 -10.66 11.46
N ASP A 84 -11.25 -11.85 11.00
CA ASP A 84 -12.14 -12.85 10.39
C ASP A 84 -13.17 -13.38 11.40
N ALA A 85 -12.75 -13.62 12.65
CA ALA A 85 -13.65 -14.03 13.71
C ALA A 85 -14.73 -12.96 14.00
N LEU A 86 -14.38 -11.67 13.94
CA LEU A 86 -15.36 -10.59 14.12
C LEU A 86 -16.38 -10.58 12.97
N ILE A 87 -15.93 -10.80 11.73
CA ILE A 87 -16.81 -10.91 10.57
C ILE A 87 -17.77 -12.09 10.72
N ALA A 88 -17.28 -13.24 11.19
CA ALA A 88 -18.12 -14.42 11.45
C ALA A 88 -19.22 -14.17 12.51
N GLU A 89 -19.00 -13.23 13.41
CA GLU A 89 -19.98 -12.78 14.44
C GLU A 89 -20.88 -11.63 13.96
N GLY A 90 -20.86 -11.32 12.66
CA GLY A 90 -21.70 -10.31 12.04
C GLY A 90 -21.25 -8.86 12.29
N VAL A 91 -19.98 -8.65 12.65
CA VAL A 91 -19.38 -7.31 12.67
C VAL A 91 -18.88 -6.98 11.26
N VAL A 92 -19.32 -5.86 10.71
CA VAL A 92 -18.95 -5.44 9.35
C VAL A 92 -17.47 -5.04 9.32
N GLY A 93 -16.65 -5.80 8.60
CA GLY A 93 -15.30 -5.39 8.29
C GLY A 93 -15.30 -4.33 7.21
N ILE A 94 -15.05 -3.06 7.57
CA ILE A 94 -14.98 -1.99 6.56
C ILE A 94 -13.83 -2.28 5.59
N GLU A 95 -12.72 -2.83 6.07
CA GLU A 95 -11.63 -3.34 5.24
C GLU A 95 -11.27 -4.76 5.71
N PRO A 96 -11.86 -5.80 5.11
CA PRO A 96 -11.67 -7.17 5.58
C PRO A 96 -10.24 -7.67 5.30
N PRO A 97 -9.74 -8.68 6.04
CA PRO A 97 -8.39 -9.25 5.86
C PRO A 97 -8.04 -9.59 4.42
N SER A 98 -8.99 -10.20 3.71
CA SER A 98 -8.83 -10.54 2.30
C SER A 98 -8.42 -9.32 1.46
N THR A 99 -8.99 -8.14 1.71
CA THR A 99 -8.73 -6.90 0.93
C THR A 99 -7.37 -6.33 1.29
N LEU A 100 -7.04 -6.32 2.58
CA LEU A 100 -5.75 -5.85 3.10
C LEU A 100 -4.57 -6.69 2.57
N LEU A 101 -4.77 -8.01 2.43
CA LEU A 101 -3.77 -8.93 1.88
C LEU A 101 -3.63 -8.79 0.36
N ALA A 102 -4.76 -8.71 -0.35
CA ALA A 102 -4.81 -8.65 -1.81
C ALA A 102 -4.10 -7.41 -2.37
N LEU A 103 -4.42 -6.23 -1.83
CA LEU A 103 -3.89 -4.94 -2.30
C LEU A 103 -2.60 -4.54 -1.59
N GLY A 104 -2.25 -5.15 -0.46
CA GLY A 104 -1.02 -4.87 0.28
C GLY A 104 0.22 -5.63 -0.21
N SER A 105 0.04 -6.67 -1.03
CA SER A 105 1.14 -7.46 -1.60
C SER A 105 1.73 -6.76 -2.83
N LYS A 106 3.03 -6.49 -2.82
CA LYS A 106 3.71 -5.92 -4.00
C LYS A 106 3.60 -6.88 -5.19
N SER A 107 3.67 -8.20 -4.95
CA SER A 107 3.66 -9.19 -6.03
C SER A 107 2.34 -9.24 -6.80
N SER A 108 1.26 -8.71 -6.20
CA SER A 108 -0.02 -8.54 -6.87
C SER A 108 0.06 -7.64 -8.10
N LEU A 109 1.01 -6.68 -8.17
CA LEU A 109 1.17 -5.78 -9.32
C LEU A 109 1.41 -6.52 -10.64
N CYS A 110 2.08 -7.68 -10.62
CA CYS A 110 2.29 -8.47 -11.83
C CYS A 110 1.00 -9.03 -12.44
N LYS A 111 -0.11 -9.07 -11.70
CA LYS A 111 -1.44 -9.41 -12.25
C LYS A 111 -1.97 -8.35 -13.23
N LEU A 112 -1.39 -7.15 -13.22
CA LEU A 112 -1.71 -6.05 -14.13
C LEU A 112 -0.92 -6.09 -15.44
N VAL A 113 0.03 -7.01 -15.63
CA VAL A 113 0.74 -7.16 -16.91
C VAL A 113 -0.27 -7.35 -18.05
N GLY A 114 -0.04 -6.68 -19.18
CA GLY A 114 -0.93 -6.64 -20.34
C GLY A 114 -2.09 -5.64 -20.25
N THR A 115 -2.22 -4.87 -19.15
CA THR A 115 -3.23 -3.80 -19.04
C THR A 115 -2.72 -2.44 -19.53
N GLY A 116 -1.41 -2.28 -19.74
CA GLY A 116 -0.78 -0.99 -19.98
C GLY A 116 -0.55 -0.14 -18.72
N LEU A 117 -1.03 -0.57 -17.54
CA LEU A 117 -0.86 0.14 -16.27
C LEU A 117 0.49 -0.13 -15.60
N VAL A 118 1.16 -1.21 -16.00
CA VAL A 118 2.48 -1.61 -15.54
C VAL A 118 3.31 -2.04 -16.75
N PRO A 119 4.65 -2.04 -16.67
CA PRO A 119 5.48 -2.58 -17.74
C PRO A 119 5.16 -4.06 -18.01
N ASP A 120 5.06 -4.46 -19.28
CA ASP A 120 4.75 -5.85 -19.66
C ASP A 120 5.89 -6.82 -19.31
N ASP A 121 7.10 -6.29 -19.18
CA ASP A 121 8.30 -7.04 -18.79
C ASP A 121 8.48 -7.08 -17.26
N MET A 122 7.38 -7.13 -16.51
CA MET A 122 7.39 -7.44 -15.08
C MET A 122 7.34 -8.96 -14.86
N ARG A 123 8.06 -9.43 -13.85
CA ARG A 123 8.13 -10.83 -13.44
C ARG A 123 7.98 -10.96 -11.93
N THR A 124 7.47 -12.12 -11.52
CA THR A 124 7.41 -12.53 -10.12
C THR A 124 8.06 -13.90 -10.00
N TYR A 125 8.98 -14.04 -9.06
CA TYR A 125 9.65 -15.29 -8.73
C TYR A 125 9.17 -15.79 -7.37
N LYS A 126 8.78 -17.06 -7.28
CA LYS A 126 8.30 -17.69 -6.05
C LYS A 126 9.43 -18.33 -5.26
N ASP A 127 10.48 -18.73 -5.96
CA ASP A 127 11.67 -19.29 -5.36
C ASP A 127 12.94 -18.93 -6.12
N LYS A 128 14.06 -19.32 -5.51
CA LYS A 128 15.40 -19.05 -6.02
C LYS A 128 15.71 -19.79 -7.32
N ALA A 129 15.13 -20.97 -7.54
CA ALA A 129 15.38 -21.75 -8.75
C ALA A 129 14.72 -21.07 -9.96
N GLU A 130 13.47 -20.63 -9.82
CA GLU A 130 12.76 -19.85 -10.85
C GLU A 130 13.56 -18.58 -11.21
N LEU A 131 14.06 -17.85 -10.21
CA LEU A 131 14.85 -16.64 -10.45
C LEU A 131 16.16 -16.92 -11.20
N ILE A 132 16.89 -17.98 -10.84
CA ILE A 132 18.16 -18.33 -11.49
C ILE A 132 17.94 -18.79 -12.94
N GLU A 133 16.83 -19.49 -13.21
CA GLU A 133 16.51 -19.99 -14.55
C GLU A 133 16.08 -18.86 -15.50
N ASP A 134 15.25 -17.93 -15.02
CA ASP A 134 14.66 -16.87 -15.86
C ASP A 134 15.57 -15.62 -15.98
N PHE A 135 16.24 -15.20 -14.89
CA PHE A 135 16.99 -13.95 -14.88
C PHE A 135 18.33 -14.06 -15.60
N ASN A 136 18.32 -13.77 -16.90
CA ASN A 136 19.52 -13.71 -17.73
C ASN A 136 20.05 -12.29 -17.87
N ILE A 137 21.17 -12.02 -17.20
CA ILE A 137 21.82 -10.71 -17.19
C ILE A 137 22.35 -10.26 -18.56
N GLU A 138 22.78 -11.21 -19.41
CA GLU A 138 23.39 -10.91 -20.72
C GLU A 138 22.38 -10.30 -21.70
N ASN A 139 21.08 -10.46 -21.44
CA ASN A 139 19.99 -9.97 -22.28
C ASN A 139 19.29 -8.73 -21.69
N LEU A 140 19.87 -8.07 -20.68
CA LEU A 140 19.27 -6.85 -20.13
C LEU A 140 19.36 -5.67 -21.11
N TYR A 141 18.21 -5.19 -21.55
CA TYR A 141 18.09 -3.97 -22.37
C TYR A 141 18.03 -2.68 -21.51
N SER A 142 17.73 -2.81 -20.22
CA SER A 142 17.68 -1.69 -19.27
C SER A 142 18.02 -2.18 -17.86
N ASP A 143 18.37 -1.25 -16.97
CA ASP A 143 18.42 -1.52 -15.54
C ASP A 143 17.08 -2.09 -15.05
N ARG A 144 17.13 -2.91 -14.00
CA ARG A 144 16.03 -3.63 -13.38
C ARG A 144 15.86 -3.19 -11.94
N VAL A 145 14.66 -3.30 -11.41
CA VAL A 145 14.34 -3.02 -10.00
C VAL A 145 13.74 -4.26 -9.38
N PHE A 146 14.49 -4.85 -8.45
CA PHE A 146 14.04 -5.95 -7.62
C PHE A 146 13.34 -5.42 -6.37
N LYS A 147 12.20 -6.01 -6.02
CA LYS A 147 11.44 -5.68 -4.80
C LYS A 147 11.04 -6.97 -4.08
N GLN A 148 11.35 -7.06 -2.79
CA GLN A 148 10.77 -8.09 -1.93
C GLN A 148 9.29 -7.80 -1.67
N ASN A 149 8.46 -8.84 -1.56
CA ASN A 149 7.03 -8.67 -1.32
C ASN A 149 6.74 -7.90 -0.01
N ARG A 150 7.56 -8.12 1.02
CA ARG A 150 7.48 -7.43 2.30
C ARG A 150 8.62 -6.42 2.46
N GLY A 151 8.24 -5.20 2.82
CA GLY A 151 9.19 -4.10 2.98
C GLY A 151 8.47 -2.77 2.78
N SER A 152 8.90 -1.75 3.53
CA SER A 152 8.44 -0.37 3.36
C SER A 152 9.64 0.57 3.40
N SER A 153 9.47 1.77 2.87
CA SER A 153 10.48 2.84 2.94
C SER A 153 11.83 2.46 2.30
N GLY A 154 11.84 1.79 1.15
CA GLY A 154 13.06 1.42 0.43
C GLY A 154 13.71 0.11 0.87
N LYS A 155 13.34 -0.46 2.03
CA LYS A 155 13.88 -1.75 2.48
C LYS A 155 13.47 -2.88 1.52
N GLY A 156 14.43 -3.70 1.10
CA GLY A 156 14.18 -4.84 0.22
C GLY A 156 13.97 -4.43 -1.24
N ILE A 157 14.50 -3.27 -1.65
CA ILE A 157 14.39 -2.75 -3.01
C ILE A 157 15.80 -2.45 -3.53
N TRP A 158 16.14 -3.03 -4.69
CA TRP A 158 17.44 -2.85 -5.32
C TRP A 158 17.30 -2.50 -6.79
N ARG A 159 18.12 -1.58 -7.27
CA ARG A 159 18.34 -1.34 -8.69
C ARG A 159 19.54 -2.15 -9.13
N VAL A 160 19.35 -2.95 -10.17
CA VAL A 160 20.36 -3.83 -10.75
C VAL A 160 20.62 -3.41 -12.19
N GLY A 161 21.88 -3.32 -12.59
CA GLY A 161 22.27 -2.99 -13.96
C GLY A 161 23.65 -3.52 -14.32
N LEU A 162 23.99 -3.48 -15.60
CA LEU A 162 25.29 -3.94 -16.08
C LEU A 162 26.44 -2.99 -15.67
N VAL A 163 27.60 -3.57 -15.34
CA VAL A 163 28.89 -2.87 -15.17
C VAL A 163 29.67 -3.02 -16.47
N ASP A 164 29.37 -2.19 -17.46
CA ASP A 164 29.90 -2.27 -18.84
C ASP A 164 29.57 -3.60 -19.58
N ASN A 165 29.71 -3.62 -20.90
CA ASN A 165 29.23 -4.73 -21.77
C ASN A 165 30.03 -6.06 -21.66
N ALA A 166 30.90 -6.23 -20.65
CA ALA A 166 31.89 -7.32 -20.66
C ALA A 166 32.25 -7.91 -19.29
N THR A 167 31.49 -7.65 -18.23
CA THR A 167 31.83 -8.17 -16.89
C THR A 167 30.82 -9.19 -16.38
N SER A 168 31.31 -10.15 -15.60
CA SER A 168 30.51 -11.13 -14.83
C SER A 168 29.85 -10.51 -13.58
N GLU A 169 29.79 -9.18 -13.51
CA GLU A 169 29.36 -8.41 -12.35
C GLU A 169 28.20 -7.47 -12.72
N ILE A 170 27.36 -7.22 -11.73
CA ILE A 170 26.23 -6.30 -11.80
C ILE A 170 26.41 -5.18 -10.78
N ARG A 171 25.98 -3.99 -11.17
CA ARG A 171 25.83 -2.84 -10.29
C ARG A 171 24.55 -3.03 -9.50
N VAL A 172 24.67 -3.14 -8.19
CA VAL A 172 23.53 -3.21 -7.26
C VAL A 172 23.51 -1.95 -6.41
N THR A 173 22.43 -1.19 -6.51
CA THR A 173 22.17 0.00 -5.69
C THR A 173 20.99 -0.27 -4.75
N ASP A 174 21.22 -0.13 -3.45
CA ASP A 174 20.20 -0.30 -2.41
C ASP A 174 19.35 0.98 -2.26
N ALA A 175 18.02 0.86 -2.36
CA ALA A 175 17.12 2.00 -2.28
C ALA A 175 17.05 2.65 -0.88
N GLN A 176 17.40 1.93 0.17
CA GLN A 176 17.31 2.39 1.54
C GLN A 176 18.41 3.41 1.88
N ASN A 177 19.63 3.16 1.40
CA ASN A 177 20.81 3.96 1.76
C ASN A 177 21.58 4.51 0.54
N ASN A 178 21.14 4.19 -0.68
CA ASN A 178 21.78 4.55 -1.95
C ASN A 178 23.22 4.03 -2.11
N HIS A 179 23.65 3.07 -1.28
CA HIS A 179 24.94 2.41 -1.42
C HIS A 179 24.94 1.58 -2.71
N THR A 180 26.01 1.71 -3.49
CA THR A 180 26.20 0.99 -4.75
C THR A 180 27.45 0.14 -4.67
N GLN A 181 27.36 -1.09 -5.16
CA GLN A 181 28.48 -2.01 -5.26
C GLN A 181 28.39 -2.84 -6.54
N ASN A 182 29.51 -3.40 -6.96
CA ASN A 182 29.58 -4.35 -8.06
C ASN A 182 29.78 -5.74 -7.47
N ILE A 183 28.88 -6.68 -7.77
CA ILE A 183 28.92 -8.06 -7.27
C ILE A 183 28.44 -9.02 -8.37
N SER A 184 28.69 -10.32 -8.21
CA SER A 184 28.13 -11.29 -9.16
C SER A 184 26.60 -11.41 -9.00
N VAL A 185 25.90 -11.85 -10.07
CA VAL A 185 24.45 -12.16 -10.00
C VAL A 185 24.16 -13.19 -8.91
N ASN A 186 25.02 -14.20 -8.79
CA ASN A 186 24.90 -15.22 -7.76
C ASN A 186 25.01 -14.64 -6.35
N ASP A 187 25.96 -13.73 -6.11
CA ASP A 187 26.11 -13.08 -4.82
C ASP A 187 24.92 -12.18 -4.50
N PHE A 188 24.35 -11.51 -5.49
CA PHE A 188 23.12 -10.74 -5.31
C PHE A 188 21.96 -11.64 -4.87
N ILE A 189 21.70 -12.71 -5.62
CA ILE A 189 20.62 -13.66 -5.32
C ILE A 189 20.83 -14.33 -3.96
N ASN A 190 22.06 -14.72 -3.62
CA ASN A 190 22.36 -15.41 -2.37
C ASN A 190 22.27 -14.54 -1.13
N ASN A 191 22.67 -13.26 -1.24
CA ASN A 191 22.87 -12.40 -0.06
C ASN A 191 21.77 -11.35 0.14
N TYR A 192 21.02 -10.99 -0.92
CA TYR A 192 20.03 -9.91 -0.88
C TYR A 192 18.59 -10.39 -1.06
N ILE A 193 18.41 -11.44 -1.85
CA ILE A 193 17.07 -11.96 -2.15
C ILE A 193 16.66 -12.99 -1.09
N SER A 194 15.50 -12.78 -0.48
CA SER A 194 14.87 -13.73 0.44
C SER A 194 13.46 -14.04 -0.02
N PHE A 195 13.15 -15.33 -0.11
CA PHE A 195 11.82 -15.85 -0.42
C PHE A 195 11.02 -16.22 0.84
N GLU A 196 11.62 -16.10 2.03
CA GLU A 196 10.91 -16.33 3.30
C GLU A 196 9.80 -15.29 3.54
N SER A 197 9.94 -14.12 2.91
CA SER A 197 9.00 -13.00 3.01
C SER A 197 7.97 -12.98 1.86
N GLY A 198 7.89 -14.05 1.08
CA GLY A 198 7.04 -14.17 -0.11
C GLY A 198 7.81 -13.89 -1.40
N ASP A 199 7.04 -13.68 -2.48
CA ASP A 199 7.60 -13.56 -3.82
C ASP A 199 8.56 -12.36 -4.01
N VAL A 200 9.37 -12.43 -5.05
CA VAL A 200 10.26 -11.36 -5.47
C VAL A 200 9.79 -10.82 -6.80
N ILE A 201 9.69 -9.51 -6.90
CA ILE A 201 9.28 -8.84 -8.14
C ILE A 201 10.52 -8.31 -8.82
N ASP A 202 10.52 -8.46 -10.12
CA ASP A 202 11.48 -7.85 -11.01
C ASP A 202 10.74 -7.00 -12.05
N MET A 203 11.09 -5.73 -12.16
CA MET A 203 10.53 -4.80 -13.15
C MET A 203 11.59 -3.93 -13.81
N PRO A 204 11.34 -3.41 -15.02
CA PRO A 204 12.24 -2.43 -15.62
C PRO A 204 12.40 -1.20 -14.73
N PHE A 205 13.61 -0.64 -14.66
CA PHE A 205 13.83 0.65 -14.02
C PHE A 205 13.10 1.75 -14.82
N LEU A 206 12.28 2.53 -14.13
CA LEU A 206 11.53 3.64 -14.72
C LEU A 206 12.29 4.96 -14.52
N PRO A 207 12.93 5.53 -15.56
CA PRO A 207 13.83 6.68 -15.39
C PRO A 207 13.13 7.96 -14.89
N GLY A 208 11.82 8.08 -15.11
CA GLY A 208 11.04 9.21 -14.65
C GLY A 208 10.88 9.31 -13.13
N ILE A 209 11.35 8.32 -12.36
CA ILE A 209 11.46 8.45 -10.89
C ILE A 209 12.30 9.66 -10.48
N ASN A 210 13.19 10.15 -11.36
CA ASN A 210 13.94 11.40 -11.16
C ASN A 210 13.05 12.65 -11.12
N GLU A 211 11.87 12.61 -11.76
CA GLU A 211 10.86 13.67 -11.67
C GLU A 211 10.01 13.53 -10.40
N GLY A 212 10.19 12.43 -9.65
CA GLY A 212 9.40 12.05 -8.50
C GLY A 212 8.31 11.02 -8.81
N GLU A 213 7.55 10.69 -7.78
CA GLU A 213 6.44 9.74 -7.86
C GLU A 213 5.13 10.47 -7.58
N TYR A 214 4.09 10.16 -8.36
CA TYR A 214 2.76 10.74 -8.21
C TYR A 214 1.87 9.75 -7.49
N ARG A 215 1.50 10.06 -6.26
CA ARG A 215 0.56 9.25 -5.48
C ARG A 215 -0.85 9.80 -5.63
N VAL A 216 -1.74 9.03 -6.23
CA VAL A 216 -3.18 9.34 -6.23
C VAL A 216 -3.78 8.75 -4.97
N LEU A 217 -4.33 9.60 -4.10
CA LEU A 217 -5.04 9.20 -2.89
C LEU A 217 -6.52 8.99 -3.20
N LEU A 218 -7.09 7.87 -2.77
CA LEU A 218 -8.47 7.49 -3.05
C LEU A 218 -9.23 7.16 -1.77
N VAL A 219 -10.50 7.59 -1.72
CA VAL A 219 -11.51 7.08 -0.79
C VAL A 219 -12.50 6.26 -1.59
N GLY A 220 -12.56 4.94 -1.34
CA GLY A 220 -13.27 4.02 -2.22
C GLY A 220 -12.76 4.13 -3.66
N ASN A 221 -13.65 4.37 -4.63
CA ASN A 221 -13.27 4.52 -6.04
C ASN A 221 -12.96 5.98 -6.43
N THR A 222 -13.03 6.92 -5.50
CA THR A 222 -12.96 8.35 -5.80
C THR A 222 -11.56 8.88 -5.55
N PRO A 223 -10.85 9.39 -6.59
CA PRO A 223 -9.61 10.14 -6.41
C PRO A 223 -9.87 11.46 -5.67
N CYS A 224 -9.09 11.74 -4.62
CA CYS A 224 -9.24 12.94 -3.79
C CYS A 224 -8.10 13.93 -4.01
N TYR A 225 -6.85 13.46 -4.01
CA TYR A 225 -5.64 14.29 -4.08
C TYR A 225 -4.54 13.60 -4.84
N VAL A 226 -3.65 14.41 -5.45
CA VAL A 226 -2.36 13.95 -5.95
C VAL A 226 -1.26 14.43 -5.02
N ILE A 227 -0.44 13.50 -4.50
CA ILE A 227 0.75 13.81 -3.73
C ILE A 227 1.97 13.58 -4.62
N HIS A 228 2.64 14.65 -5.03
CA HIS A 228 3.90 14.56 -5.76
C HIS A 228 5.06 14.42 -4.78
N LYS A 229 5.70 13.25 -4.76
CA LYS A 229 6.85 12.92 -3.93
C LYS A 229 8.14 13.14 -4.73
N LYS A 230 8.80 14.27 -4.52
CA LYS A 230 10.08 14.59 -5.18
C LYS A 230 11.24 14.13 -4.33
N SER A 231 12.13 13.31 -4.89
CA SER A 231 13.37 12.91 -4.22
C SER A 231 14.32 14.09 -4.06
N THR A 232 15.15 14.06 -3.01
CA THR A 232 16.27 15.01 -2.89
C THR A 232 17.39 14.61 -3.85
N SER A 233 17.97 15.63 -4.50
CA SER A 233 18.96 15.54 -5.57
C SER A 233 20.10 14.54 -5.32
N GLY A 234 20.29 13.59 -6.23
CA GLY A 234 21.44 12.69 -6.36
C GLY A 234 21.27 11.77 -7.57
N LYS A 235 22.28 11.62 -8.44
CA LYS A 235 22.19 10.91 -9.75
C LYS A 235 21.73 9.43 -9.68
N PHE A 236 21.67 8.84 -8.49
CA PHE A 236 21.26 7.46 -8.25
C PHE A 236 20.19 7.31 -7.16
N ASN A 237 19.61 8.41 -6.67
CA ASN A 237 18.54 8.35 -5.68
C ASN A 237 17.23 7.99 -6.37
N PHE A 238 16.77 6.74 -6.19
CA PHE A 238 15.48 6.28 -6.73
C PHE A 238 14.44 5.97 -5.63
N SER A 239 14.72 6.35 -4.38
CA SER A 239 13.79 6.28 -3.25
C SER A 239 13.16 7.65 -2.97
N THR A 240 11.83 7.72 -3.07
CA THR A 240 11.01 8.94 -2.92
C THR A 240 10.33 9.06 -1.55
N THR A 241 10.83 8.33 -0.55
CA THR A 241 10.19 8.29 0.77
C THR A 241 10.51 9.55 1.58
N LEU A 242 9.65 9.94 2.53
CA LEU A 242 9.97 11.03 3.49
C LEU A 242 11.27 10.74 4.28
N HIS A 243 11.57 9.47 4.53
CA HIS A 243 12.80 9.08 5.25
C HIS A 243 14.06 9.35 4.42
N SER A 244 13.96 9.45 3.09
CA SER A 244 15.04 9.91 2.21
C SER A 244 15.06 11.44 2.01
N GLY A 245 14.30 12.19 2.81
CA GLY A 245 14.26 13.66 2.77
C GLY A 245 13.39 14.24 1.65
N SER A 246 12.56 13.41 1.01
CA SER A 246 11.71 13.83 -0.11
C SER A 246 10.68 14.90 0.29
N GLU A 247 10.43 15.86 -0.60
CA GLU A 247 9.39 16.88 -0.41
C GLU A 247 8.06 16.36 -0.97
N TYR A 248 6.99 16.47 -0.19
CA TYR A 248 5.65 16.00 -0.56
C TYR A 248 4.78 17.21 -0.84
N ILE A 249 4.39 17.37 -2.10
CA ILE A 249 3.54 18.46 -2.56
C ILE A 249 2.13 17.89 -2.72
N TYR A 250 1.17 18.43 -1.99
CA TYR A 250 -0.24 18.02 -2.05
C TYR A 250 -0.95 18.92 -3.04
N GLU A 251 -1.56 18.30 -4.04
CA GLU A 251 -2.16 18.98 -5.18
C GLU A 251 -3.59 18.50 -5.41
N ASP A 252 -4.43 19.45 -5.83
CA ASP A 252 -5.77 19.17 -6.30
C ASP A 252 -5.73 18.33 -7.59
N ILE A 253 -6.69 17.40 -7.72
CA ILE A 253 -6.78 16.48 -8.86
C ILE A 253 -6.90 17.20 -10.21
N SER A 254 -7.45 18.41 -10.25
CA SER A 254 -7.61 19.21 -11.48
C SER A 254 -6.28 19.60 -12.13
N LYS A 255 -5.17 19.53 -11.40
CA LYS A 255 -3.83 19.77 -11.95
C LYS A 255 -3.26 18.58 -12.73
N HIS A 256 -3.84 17.40 -12.59
CA HIS A 256 -3.34 16.15 -13.17
C HIS A 256 -4.44 15.39 -13.95
N PRO A 257 -5.16 16.04 -14.89
CA PRO A 257 -6.35 15.46 -15.51
C PRO A 257 -6.07 14.11 -16.19
N ASP A 258 -4.97 13.98 -16.94
CA ASP A 258 -4.63 12.74 -17.66
C ASP A 258 -4.37 11.56 -16.71
N LEU A 259 -3.71 11.81 -15.57
CA LEU A 259 -3.45 10.79 -14.56
C LEU A 259 -4.75 10.38 -13.85
N ILE A 260 -5.63 11.33 -13.59
CA ILE A 260 -6.91 11.09 -12.92
C ILE A 260 -7.87 10.33 -13.84
N ASP A 261 -7.92 10.69 -15.13
CA ASP A 261 -8.68 9.95 -16.14
C ASP A 261 -8.17 8.51 -16.28
N LEU A 262 -6.85 8.32 -16.30
CA LEU A 262 -6.25 6.98 -16.30
C LEU A 262 -6.74 6.15 -15.10
N VAL A 263 -6.74 6.72 -13.90
CA VAL A 263 -7.22 6.05 -12.68
C VAL A 263 -8.71 5.74 -12.78
N ILE A 264 -9.55 6.71 -13.12
CA ILE A 264 -11.01 6.55 -13.18
C ILE A 264 -11.41 5.47 -14.19
N VAL A 265 -10.80 5.47 -15.38
CA VAL A 265 -11.08 4.49 -16.43
C VAL A 265 -10.67 3.08 -16.02
N ASN A 266 -9.60 2.93 -15.25
CA ASN A 266 -8.99 1.63 -14.94
C ASN A 266 -9.28 1.11 -13.53
N ILE A 267 -9.96 1.87 -12.66
CA ILE A 267 -10.14 1.49 -11.25
C ILE A 267 -10.80 0.11 -11.09
N ASN A 268 -11.80 -0.19 -11.91
CA ASN A 268 -12.49 -1.47 -11.88
C ASN A 268 -11.57 -2.62 -12.35
N ILE A 269 -10.78 -2.40 -13.41
CA ILE A 269 -9.80 -3.39 -13.88
C ILE A 269 -8.76 -3.70 -12.80
N ILE A 270 -8.31 -2.66 -12.08
CA ILE A 270 -7.37 -2.81 -10.97
C ILE A 270 -8.00 -3.64 -9.85
N LEU A 271 -9.22 -3.31 -9.42
CA LEU A 271 -9.92 -4.04 -8.36
C LEU A 271 -10.26 -5.48 -8.77
N ASP A 272 -10.65 -5.72 -10.01
CA ASP A 272 -10.95 -7.06 -10.53
C ASP A 272 -9.71 -7.95 -10.51
N LYS A 273 -8.58 -7.44 -11.00
CA LYS A 273 -7.33 -8.21 -11.09
C LYS A 273 -6.63 -8.38 -9.74
N LEU A 274 -6.70 -7.37 -8.87
CA LEU A 274 -5.94 -7.36 -7.62
C LEU A 274 -6.75 -7.81 -6.43
N ASN A 275 -8.04 -7.48 -6.39
CA ASN A 275 -8.90 -7.58 -5.21
C ASN A 275 -10.11 -8.50 -5.43
N ASP A 276 -10.09 -9.37 -6.45
CA ASP A 276 -11.16 -10.30 -6.79
C ASP A 276 -12.55 -9.63 -6.83
N SER A 277 -12.60 -8.44 -7.44
CA SER A 277 -13.82 -7.62 -7.58
C SER A 277 -14.49 -7.22 -6.25
N ARG A 278 -13.79 -7.33 -5.12
CA ARG A 278 -14.28 -6.84 -3.82
C ARG A 278 -14.29 -5.31 -3.77
N PRO A 279 -15.13 -4.71 -2.91
CA PRO A 279 -15.17 -3.26 -2.74
C PRO A 279 -13.78 -2.67 -2.48
N ALA A 280 -13.50 -1.50 -3.07
CA ALA A 280 -12.25 -0.78 -2.87
C ALA A 280 -11.99 -0.45 -1.40
N PRO A 281 -10.74 -0.36 -0.93
CA PRO A 281 -10.44 0.06 0.44
C PRO A 281 -11.10 1.39 0.84
N LEU A 282 -11.25 1.61 2.15
CA LEU A 282 -11.78 2.86 2.68
C LEU A 282 -10.86 4.04 2.34
N LEU A 283 -9.55 3.84 2.51
CA LEU A 283 -8.53 4.80 2.15
C LEU A 283 -7.30 4.06 1.62
N TRP A 284 -6.91 4.38 0.39
CA TRP A 284 -5.79 3.73 -0.28
C TRP A 284 -5.15 4.67 -1.28
N SER A 285 -4.00 4.28 -1.81
CA SER A 285 -3.33 5.05 -2.83
C SER A 285 -2.69 4.18 -3.90
N ILE A 286 -2.58 4.76 -5.08
CA ILE A 286 -1.86 4.18 -6.21
C ILE A 286 -0.74 5.16 -6.56
N ASP A 287 0.47 4.65 -6.57
CA ASP A 287 1.69 5.41 -6.83
C ASP A 287 2.12 5.17 -8.26
N PHE A 288 2.46 6.25 -8.96
CA PHE A 288 2.80 6.24 -10.38
C PHE A 288 4.14 6.88 -10.64
N ILE A 289 4.87 6.32 -11.60
CA ILE A 289 6.04 6.93 -12.20
C ILE A 289 5.70 7.27 -13.65
N ARG A 290 5.93 8.53 -14.03
CA ARG A 290 5.72 9.00 -15.38
C ARG A 290 6.87 8.56 -16.28
N ASN A 291 6.57 8.03 -17.45
CA ASN A 291 7.55 7.75 -18.49
C ASN A 291 7.94 9.06 -19.18
N THR A 292 9.22 9.40 -19.15
CA THR A 292 9.73 10.67 -19.70
C THR A 292 9.79 10.70 -21.22
N VAL A 293 9.66 9.55 -21.90
CA VAL A 293 9.74 9.45 -23.36
C VAL A 293 8.38 9.74 -24.01
N ASN A 294 7.31 9.12 -23.49
CA ASN A 294 5.97 9.19 -24.08
C ASN A 294 4.91 9.81 -23.15
N GLY A 295 5.24 10.09 -21.89
CA GLY A 295 4.33 10.71 -20.93
C GLY A 295 3.36 9.76 -20.24
N GLU A 296 3.40 8.45 -20.53
CA GLU A 296 2.55 7.44 -19.89
C GLU A 296 2.84 7.31 -18.39
N TYR A 297 1.89 6.83 -17.61
CA TYR A 297 2.07 6.58 -16.18
C TYR A 297 2.02 5.09 -15.89
N PHE A 298 3.04 4.60 -15.18
CA PHE A 298 3.09 3.21 -14.72
C PHE A 298 2.94 3.14 -13.21
N ILE A 299 2.13 2.20 -12.74
CA ILE A 299 1.95 1.92 -11.32
C ILE A 299 3.27 1.36 -10.74
N SER A 300 3.78 2.01 -9.70
CA SER A 300 4.98 1.59 -8.97
C SER A 300 4.65 0.87 -7.66
N GLU A 301 3.58 1.29 -6.97
CA GLU A 301 3.15 0.73 -5.69
C GLU A 301 1.64 0.98 -5.46
N ILE A 302 0.98 0.08 -4.75
CA ILE A 302 -0.37 0.29 -4.19
C ILE A 302 -0.28 0.17 -2.68
N ASN A 303 -0.97 1.06 -1.97
CA ASN A 303 -0.95 1.14 -0.52
C ASN A 303 -2.37 1.20 0.04
N CYS A 304 -2.81 0.17 0.76
CA CYS A 304 -4.12 0.14 1.44
C CYS A 304 -4.01 -0.05 2.96
N ASN A 305 -2.87 -0.51 3.48
CA ASN A 305 -2.74 -0.86 4.89
C ASN A 305 -2.28 0.33 5.73
N CYS A 306 -3.16 0.86 6.60
CA CYS A 306 -2.86 1.94 7.55
C CYS A 306 -2.29 3.22 6.87
N LEU A 307 -2.82 3.55 5.68
CA LEU A 307 -2.41 4.75 4.93
C LEU A 307 -2.84 6.04 5.68
N GLY A 308 -1.92 6.97 5.93
CA GLY A 308 -2.24 8.21 6.65
C GLY A 308 -2.66 9.37 5.75
N PHE A 309 -3.44 10.31 6.29
CA PHE A 309 -3.77 11.58 5.65
C PHE A 309 -3.50 12.77 6.58
N THR A 310 -2.45 12.69 7.40
CA THR A 310 -2.16 13.68 8.46
C THR A 310 -1.91 15.11 7.99
N SER A 311 -1.66 15.32 6.69
CA SER A 311 -1.49 16.65 6.08
C SER A 311 -2.80 17.19 5.50
N LEU A 312 -3.88 16.40 5.53
CA LEU A 312 -5.19 16.67 4.95
C LEU A 312 -6.31 16.47 6.00
N LEU A 313 -6.03 16.73 7.28
CA LEU A 313 -6.98 16.45 8.37
C LEU A 313 -8.28 17.24 8.25
N ASP A 314 -8.22 18.45 7.70
CA ASP A 314 -9.35 19.36 7.49
C ASP A 314 -9.96 19.27 6.08
N SER A 315 -9.56 18.27 5.29
CA SER A 315 -10.13 18.00 3.97
C SER A 315 -11.51 17.31 4.07
N GLU A 316 -12.10 17.03 2.92
CA GLU A 316 -13.32 16.24 2.74
C GLU A 316 -13.14 14.74 3.04
N ILE A 317 -11.91 14.24 3.12
CA ILE A 317 -11.59 12.82 3.27
C ILE A 317 -12.31 12.17 4.47
N PRO A 318 -12.28 12.72 5.70
CA PRO A 318 -13.00 12.12 6.82
C PRO A 318 -14.51 11.98 6.58
N GLY A 319 -15.12 12.97 5.91
CA GLY A 319 -16.54 12.94 5.55
C GLY A 319 -16.84 11.84 4.55
N MET A 320 -16.07 11.77 3.46
CA MET A 320 -16.22 10.72 2.45
C MET A 320 -16.03 9.32 3.05
N MET A 321 -15.06 9.16 3.94
CA MET A 321 -14.86 7.89 4.67
C MET A 321 -16.07 7.55 5.53
N ALA A 322 -16.62 8.53 6.26
CA ALA A 322 -17.80 8.33 7.11
C ALA A 322 -19.03 7.89 6.28
N ASP A 323 -19.29 8.54 5.15
CA ASP A 323 -20.39 8.18 4.25
C ASP A 323 -20.23 6.73 3.74
N MET A 324 -19.02 6.37 3.29
CA MET A 324 -18.71 5.02 2.84
C MET A 324 -18.85 3.96 3.95
N ILE A 325 -18.49 4.30 5.19
CA ILE A 325 -18.70 3.42 6.36
C ILE A 325 -20.19 3.16 6.57
N LEU A 326 -21.02 4.21 6.50
CA LEU A 326 -22.46 4.08 6.66
C LEU A 326 -23.09 3.24 5.54
N ASP A 327 -22.68 3.45 4.29
CA ASP A 327 -23.17 2.68 3.14
C ASP A 327 -22.87 1.18 3.33
N ARG A 328 -21.62 0.84 3.69
CA ARG A 328 -21.21 -0.55 3.94
C ARG A 328 -21.98 -1.22 5.05
N ILE A 329 -22.22 -0.49 6.14
CA ILE A 329 -23.01 -1.02 7.26
C ILE A 329 -24.45 -1.22 6.81
N SER A 330 -25.03 -0.26 6.08
CA SER A 330 -26.40 -0.33 5.59
C SER A 330 -26.60 -1.51 4.63
N ASP A 331 -25.66 -1.73 3.72
CA ASP A 331 -25.67 -2.86 2.78
C ASP A 331 -25.61 -4.21 3.50
N ALA A 332 -24.73 -4.32 4.51
CA ALA A 332 -24.58 -5.55 5.29
C ALA A 332 -25.82 -5.89 6.14
N TYR A 333 -26.61 -4.89 6.55
CA TYR A 333 -27.85 -5.07 7.30
C TYR A 333 -29.12 -4.88 6.46
N HIS A 334 -29.02 -4.94 5.13
CA HIS A 334 -30.16 -4.79 4.20
C HIS A 334 -31.03 -3.54 4.42
N GLY A 335 -30.45 -2.44 4.90
CA GLY A 335 -31.16 -1.19 5.17
C GLY A 335 -31.89 -1.12 6.51
N ASP A 336 -31.89 -2.18 7.33
CA ASP A 336 -32.52 -2.22 8.66
C ASP A 336 -31.69 -1.51 9.76
N PHE A 337 -30.65 -0.76 9.37
CA PHE A 337 -29.71 -0.14 10.29
C PHE A 337 -30.16 1.24 10.83
N LYS A 338 -31.21 1.84 10.27
CA LYS A 338 -31.69 3.19 10.64
C LYS A 338 -32.47 3.23 11.96
#